data_AF-A0A4X2K7H3-F1
#
_entry.id   AF-A0A4X2K7H3-F1
#
_cell.length_a   1.000
_cell.length_b   1.000
_cell.length_c   1.000
_cell.angle_alpha   90.00
_cell.angle_beta   90.00
_cell.angle_gamma   90.00
#
_symmetry.space_group_name_H-M   'P 1'
#
loop_
_entity.id
_entity.type
_entity.pdbx_description
1 polymer ?
#
loop_
_entity_poly.entity_id
_entity_poly.type
_entity_poly.pdbx_seq_one_letter_code
_entity_poly.pdbx_strand_id
1 'polypeptide(L)'
;MEEEMRRENRAAEQRMVHRIQKILKECHDEKLQAIEEVRAEEQQIATELLNKQMRKNEEKIREVGILSHKTLEKSIKEVTRATKYQMSIAFNLSQKEKEEEVSQVLKEVEKFRKATIRKVCKKLTRTEDKLQEKTERLDNMTQWKDFLEGELLETREAFQKYINSTFPMLAPGQADFILPLRKKLPIDIEEYTEGNIKPF
;
A
#
# COMPACT_ATOMS: atom_id res chain seq x y z
N MET A 1 73.85 58.93 -99.24
CA MET A 1 73.19 57.66 -99.59
C MET A 1 73.38 56.57 -98.54
N GLU A 2 74.61 56.15 -98.15
CA GLU A 2 74.77 55.07 -97.15
C GLU A 2 74.26 55.40 -95.73
N GLU A 3 74.45 56.64 -95.24
CA GLU A 3 74.02 57.01 -93.88
C GLU A 3 72.50 57.14 -93.73
N GLU A 4 71.80 57.60 -94.77
CA GLU A 4 70.34 57.68 -94.81
C GLU A 4 69.72 56.28 -94.84
N MET A 5 70.28 55.38 -95.67
CA MET A 5 69.87 53.98 -95.73
C MET A 5 70.05 53.27 -94.38
N ARG A 6 71.13 53.56 -93.63
CA ARG A 6 71.34 53.05 -92.26
C ARG A 6 70.38 53.64 -91.22
N ARG A 7 69.84 54.85 -91.41
CA ARG A 7 68.83 55.41 -90.49
C ARG A 7 67.44 54.82 -90.76
N GLU A 8 67.08 54.66 -92.03
CA GLU A 8 65.83 53.99 -92.40
C GLU A 8 65.79 52.52 -91.96
N ASN A 9 66.91 51.79 -92.12
CA ASN A 9 66.97 50.40 -91.69
C ASN A 9 66.84 50.27 -90.16
N ARG A 10 67.51 51.14 -89.38
CA ARG A 10 67.35 51.20 -87.92
C ARG A 10 65.94 51.60 -87.49
N ALA A 11 65.29 52.52 -88.20
CA ALA A 11 63.89 52.88 -87.93
C ALA A 11 62.92 51.74 -88.29
N ALA A 12 63.20 50.97 -89.36
CA ALA A 12 62.44 49.78 -89.72
C ALA A 12 62.61 48.66 -88.67
N GLU A 13 63.83 48.42 -88.20
CA GLU A 13 64.13 47.48 -87.11
C GLU A 13 63.41 47.87 -85.81
N GLN A 14 63.45 49.15 -85.41
CA GLN A 14 62.73 49.63 -84.22
C GLN A 14 61.21 49.45 -84.34
N ARG A 15 60.63 49.75 -85.51
CA ARG A 15 59.21 49.49 -85.78
C ARG A 15 58.88 48.01 -85.70
N MET A 16 59.76 47.15 -86.23
CA MET A 16 59.57 45.69 -86.20
C MET A 16 59.68 45.15 -84.77
N VAL A 17 60.66 45.60 -83.98
CA VAL A 17 60.81 45.26 -82.56
C VAL A 17 59.59 45.70 -81.76
N HIS A 18 59.10 46.93 -81.95
CA HIS A 18 57.90 47.41 -81.27
C HIS A 18 56.65 46.59 -81.63
N ARG A 19 56.51 46.20 -82.92
CA ARG A 19 55.43 45.31 -83.37
C ARG A 19 55.51 43.95 -82.70
N ILE A 20 56.70 43.36 -82.62
CA ILE A 20 56.94 42.08 -81.96
C ILE A 20 56.63 42.19 -80.46
N GLN A 21 57.08 43.26 -79.80
CA GLN A 21 56.78 43.51 -78.39
C GLN A 21 55.29 43.68 -78.11
N LYS A 22 54.57 44.37 -79.01
CA LYS A 22 53.12 44.53 -78.92
C LYS A 22 52.40 43.19 -79.04
N ILE A 23 52.77 42.38 -80.03
CA ILE A 23 52.21 41.02 -80.24
C ILE A 23 52.54 40.10 -79.05
N LEU A 24 53.75 40.18 -78.50
CA LEU A 24 54.15 39.41 -77.30
C LEU A 24 53.32 39.80 -76.08
N LYS A 25 53.03 41.09 -75.91
CA LYS A 25 52.18 41.58 -74.82
C LYS A 25 50.73 41.10 -74.99
N GLU A 26 50.16 41.25 -76.17
CA GLU A 26 48.79 40.78 -76.48
C GLU A 26 48.68 39.26 -76.26
N CYS A 27 49.65 38.47 -76.72
CA CYS A 27 49.71 37.02 -76.49
C CYS A 27 49.87 36.67 -75.00
N HIS A 28 50.60 37.47 -74.23
CA HIS A 28 50.74 37.26 -72.79
C HIS A 28 49.42 37.56 -72.04
N ASP A 29 48.74 38.64 -72.42
CA ASP A 29 47.47 39.05 -71.84
C ASP A 29 46.37 38.02 -72.17
N GLU A 30 46.30 37.53 -73.42
CA GLU A 30 45.41 36.43 -73.83
C GLU A 30 45.69 35.12 -73.07
N LYS A 31 46.97 34.78 -72.85
CA LYS A 31 47.35 33.61 -72.06
C LYS A 31 46.90 33.75 -70.60
N LEU A 32 47.08 34.92 -70.00
CA LEU A 32 46.63 35.19 -68.63
C LEU A 32 45.12 35.06 -68.51
N GLN A 33 44.37 35.62 -69.46
CA GLN A 33 42.92 35.55 -69.49
C GLN A 33 42.42 34.11 -69.65
N ALA A 34 43.02 33.32 -70.54
CA ALA A 34 42.70 31.90 -70.69
C ALA A 34 43.01 31.08 -69.42
N ILE A 35 44.09 31.41 -68.70
CA ILE A 35 44.41 30.75 -67.42
C ILE A 35 43.40 31.13 -66.32
N GLU A 36 42.98 32.39 -66.26
CA GLU A 36 41.97 32.84 -65.30
C GLU A 36 40.60 32.20 -65.56
N GLU A 37 40.18 32.10 -66.82
CA GLU A 37 38.94 31.42 -67.21
C GLU A 37 38.96 29.94 -66.82
N VAL A 38 40.02 29.21 -67.18
CA VAL A 38 40.18 27.79 -66.79
C VAL A 38 40.21 27.64 -65.27
N ARG A 39 40.89 28.53 -64.55
CA ARG A 39 40.94 28.50 -63.07
C ARG A 39 39.57 28.76 -62.45
N ALA A 40 38.79 29.67 -63.01
CA ALA A 40 37.43 29.95 -62.54
C ALA A 40 36.50 28.75 -62.78
N GLU A 41 36.60 28.10 -63.93
CA GLU A 41 35.87 26.86 -64.24
C GLU A 41 36.24 25.72 -63.29
N GLU A 42 37.54 25.49 -63.06
CA GLU A 42 38.02 24.48 -62.11
C GLU A 42 37.51 24.73 -60.68
N GLN A 43 37.54 25.98 -60.23
CA GLN A 43 37.01 26.37 -58.91
C GLN A 43 35.50 26.13 -58.84
N GLN A 44 34.75 26.46 -59.89
CA GLN A 44 33.31 26.22 -59.94
C GLN A 44 33.00 24.72 -59.87
N ILE A 45 33.69 23.89 -60.66
CA ILE A 45 33.53 22.43 -60.63
C ILE A 45 33.88 21.87 -59.25
N ALA A 46 34.97 22.33 -58.63
CA ALA A 46 35.38 21.89 -57.30
C ALA A 46 34.33 22.23 -56.23
N THR A 47 33.76 23.44 -56.26
CA THR A 47 32.71 23.85 -55.31
C THR A 47 31.40 23.09 -55.53
N GLU A 48 31.01 22.83 -56.78
CA GLU A 48 29.82 22.02 -57.09
C GLU A 48 29.96 20.58 -56.61
N LEU A 49 31.14 19.96 -56.81
CA LEU A 49 31.44 18.62 -56.31
C LEU A 49 31.44 18.57 -54.78
N LEU A 50 32.02 19.58 -54.12
CA LEU A 50 32.02 19.70 -52.67
C LEU A 50 30.58 19.81 -52.14
N ASN A 51 29.77 20.72 -52.69
CA ASN A 51 28.38 20.91 -52.30
C ASN A 51 27.53 19.67 -52.55
N LYS A 52 27.80 18.91 -53.62
CA LYS A 52 27.14 17.63 -53.90
C LYS A 52 27.52 16.57 -52.87
N GLN A 53 28.78 16.52 -52.43
CA GLN A 53 29.20 15.60 -51.37
C GLN A 53 28.65 15.99 -50.00
N MET A 54 28.63 17.29 -49.67
CA MET A 54 28.03 17.78 -48.43
C MET A 54 26.56 17.38 -48.32
N ARG A 55 25.76 17.62 -49.38
CA ARG A 55 24.35 17.19 -49.42
C ARG A 55 24.19 15.68 -49.20
N LYS A 56 25.00 14.86 -49.88
CA LYS A 56 24.97 13.41 -49.70
C LYS A 56 25.32 12.98 -48.26
N ASN A 57 26.29 13.63 -47.64
CA ASN A 57 26.67 13.34 -46.27
C ASN A 57 25.58 13.77 -45.29
N GLU A 58 24.97 14.93 -45.49
CA GLU A 58 23.83 15.39 -44.67
C GLU A 58 22.63 14.44 -44.76
N GLU A 59 22.30 13.95 -45.96
CA GLU A 59 21.24 12.95 -46.17
C GLU A 59 21.57 11.65 -45.42
N LYS A 60 22.79 11.13 -45.56
CA LYS A 60 23.23 9.93 -44.83
C LYS A 60 23.17 10.11 -43.32
N ILE A 61 23.64 11.24 -42.81
CA ILE A 61 23.57 11.55 -41.37
C ILE A 61 22.11 11.59 -40.90
N ARG A 62 21.22 12.19 -41.71
CA ARG A 62 19.79 12.25 -41.41
C ARG A 62 19.15 10.86 -41.40
N GLU A 63 19.43 10.03 -42.40
CA GLU A 63 18.92 8.65 -42.48
C GLU A 63 19.38 7.80 -41.31
N VAL A 64 20.68 7.83 -41.01
CA VAL A 64 21.26 7.12 -39.85
C VAL A 64 20.66 7.65 -38.54
N GLY A 65 20.48 8.97 -38.43
CA GLY A 65 19.83 9.59 -37.26
C GLY A 65 18.40 9.10 -37.06
N ILE A 66 17.59 9.06 -38.12
CA ILE A 66 16.20 8.55 -38.08
C ILE A 66 16.18 7.07 -37.68
N LEU A 67 17.07 6.25 -38.25
CA LEU A 67 17.13 4.82 -37.95
C LEU A 67 17.57 4.55 -36.50
N SER A 68 18.59 5.28 -36.04
CA SER A 68 19.07 5.20 -34.66
C SER A 68 17.96 5.62 -33.68
N HIS A 69 17.29 6.74 -33.94
CA HIS A 69 16.19 7.21 -33.12
C HIS A 69 15.05 6.19 -33.03
N LYS A 70 14.63 5.61 -34.17
CA LYS A 70 13.59 4.56 -34.19
C LYS A 70 14.00 3.31 -33.40
N THR A 71 15.28 2.93 -33.47
CA THR A 71 15.79 1.77 -32.74
C THR A 71 15.82 2.03 -31.24
N LEU A 72 16.30 3.21 -30.84
CA LEU A 72 16.28 3.65 -29.44
C LEU A 72 14.86 3.73 -28.89
N GLU A 73 13.92 4.29 -29.65
CA GLU A 73 12.52 4.40 -29.24
C GLU A 73 11.88 3.01 -29.02
N LYS A 74 12.16 2.04 -29.90
CA LYS A 74 11.72 0.64 -29.73
C LYS A 74 12.31 0.02 -28.46
N SER A 75 13.62 0.17 -28.26
CA SER A 75 14.31 -0.34 -27.06
C SER A 75 13.74 0.26 -25.78
N ILE A 76 13.52 1.57 -25.74
CA ILE A 76 12.91 2.27 -24.59
C ILE A 76 11.50 1.73 -24.33
N LYS A 77 10.68 1.53 -25.38
CA LYS A 77 9.33 0.97 -25.23
C LYS A 77 9.35 -0.45 -24.67
N GLU A 78 10.28 -1.29 -25.13
CA GLU A 78 10.44 -2.66 -24.62
C GLU A 78 10.87 -2.67 -23.15
N VAL A 79 11.88 -1.87 -22.79
CA VAL A 79 12.34 -1.73 -21.40
C VAL A 79 11.22 -1.19 -20.51
N THR A 80 10.45 -0.21 -20.99
CA THR A 80 9.32 0.36 -20.23
C THR A 80 8.22 -0.68 -20.00
N ARG A 81 7.95 -1.55 -20.98
CA ARG A 81 6.97 -2.65 -20.83
C ARG A 81 7.48 -3.69 -19.84
N ALA A 82 8.74 -4.10 -19.97
CA ALA A 82 9.36 -5.08 -19.08
C ALA A 82 9.40 -4.59 -17.63
N THR A 83 9.81 -3.33 -17.40
CA THR A 83 9.84 -2.72 -16.06
C THR A 83 8.45 -2.61 -15.44
N LYS A 84 7.43 -2.18 -16.20
CA LYS A 84 6.04 -2.18 -15.73
C LYS A 84 5.55 -3.57 -15.34
N TYR A 85 5.87 -4.58 -16.14
CA TYR A 85 5.50 -5.96 -15.84
C TYR A 85 6.18 -6.48 -14.57
N GLN A 86 7.49 -6.25 -14.43
CA GLN A 86 8.25 -6.63 -13.23
C GLN A 86 7.74 -5.93 -11.98
N MET A 87 7.46 -4.61 -12.06
CA MET A 87 6.86 -3.86 -10.95
C MET A 87 5.48 -4.40 -10.56
N SER A 88 4.64 -4.76 -11.54
CA SER A 88 3.33 -5.36 -11.27
C SER A 88 3.45 -6.70 -10.57
N ILE A 89 4.37 -7.57 -10.99
CA ILE A 89 4.64 -8.84 -10.31
C ILE A 89 5.10 -8.60 -8.87
N ALA A 90 6.11 -7.74 -8.68
CA ALA A 90 6.65 -7.46 -7.35
C ALA A 90 5.58 -6.88 -6.41
N PHE A 91 4.73 -5.99 -6.93
CA PHE A 91 3.60 -5.43 -6.19
C PHE A 91 2.60 -6.51 -5.77
N ASN A 92 2.18 -7.36 -6.72
CA ASN A 92 1.22 -8.44 -6.45
C ASN A 92 1.78 -9.47 -5.45
N LEU A 93 3.07 -9.79 -5.52
CA LEU A 93 3.72 -10.67 -4.56
C LEU A 93 3.73 -10.05 -3.16
N SER A 94 4.19 -8.81 -3.03
CA SER A 94 4.21 -8.11 -1.74
C SER A 94 2.81 -7.94 -1.14
N GLN A 95 1.81 -7.69 -2.00
CA GLN A 95 0.41 -7.62 -1.56
C GLN A 95 -0.07 -8.97 -1.01
N LYS A 96 0.19 -10.08 -1.73
CA LYS A 96 -0.18 -11.43 -1.27
C LYS A 96 0.51 -11.80 0.03
N GLU A 97 1.80 -11.50 0.17
CA GLU A 97 2.55 -11.76 1.41
C GLU A 97 1.91 -11.04 2.61
N LYS A 98 1.54 -9.76 2.44
CA LYS A 98 0.84 -9.00 3.48
C LYS A 98 -0.54 -9.56 3.79
N GLU A 99 -1.30 -9.95 2.77
CA GLU A 99 -2.62 -10.56 2.96
C GLU A 99 -2.51 -11.90 3.71
N GLU A 100 -1.49 -12.71 3.40
CA GLU A 100 -1.21 -13.95 4.11
C GLU A 100 -0.77 -13.73 5.56
N GLU A 101 0.11 -12.77 5.82
CA GLU A 101 0.54 -12.39 7.18
C GLU A 101 -0.64 -11.95 8.04
N VAL A 102 -1.48 -11.04 7.51
CA VAL A 102 -2.70 -10.58 8.20
C VAL A 102 -3.65 -11.75 8.44
N SER A 103 -3.84 -12.65 7.45
CA SER A 103 -4.68 -13.83 7.59
C SER A 103 -4.17 -14.79 8.68
N GLN A 104 -2.86 -14.98 8.78
CA GLN A 104 -2.25 -15.80 9.82
C GLN A 104 -2.48 -15.19 11.21
N VAL A 105 -2.20 -13.90 11.39
CA VAL A 105 -2.43 -13.20 12.66
C VAL A 105 -3.90 -13.26 13.06
N LEU A 106 -4.83 -13.04 12.14
CA LEU A 106 -6.27 -13.16 12.40
C LEU A 106 -6.66 -14.57 12.86
N LYS A 107 -6.13 -15.62 12.22
CA LYS A 107 -6.38 -17.01 12.62
C LYS A 107 -5.84 -17.30 14.02
N GLU A 108 -4.69 -16.77 14.40
CA GLU A 108 -4.12 -16.94 15.73
C GLU A 108 -4.95 -16.22 16.80
N VAL A 109 -5.32 -14.95 16.55
CA VAL A 109 -6.19 -14.17 17.42
C VAL A 109 -7.56 -14.86 17.59
N GLU A 110 -8.13 -15.40 16.52
CA GLU A 110 -9.37 -16.17 16.60
C GLU A 110 -9.24 -17.44 17.44
N LYS A 111 -8.15 -18.19 17.29
CA LYS A 111 -7.88 -19.38 18.11
C LYS A 111 -7.79 -19.01 19.58
N PHE A 112 -7.04 -17.94 19.90
CA PHE A 112 -6.92 -17.44 21.26
C PHE A 112 -8.27 -17.00 21.82
N ARG A 113 -9.04 -16.21 21.06
CA ARG A 113 -10.39 -15.77 21.44
C ARG A 113 -11.31 -16.96 21.72
N LYS A 114 -11.35 -17.96 20.83
CA LYS A 114 -12.15 -19.19 21.01
C LYS A 114 -11.72 -19.96 22.25
N ALA A 115 -10.42 -20.06 22.53
CA ALA A 115 -9.91 -20.71 23.73
C ALA A 115 -10.32 -19.97 25.01
N THR A 116 -10.24 -18.64 25.00
CA THR A 116 -10.65 -17.77 26.12
C THR A 116 -12.14 -17.89 26.39
N ILE A 117 -12.99 -17.82 25.37
CA ILE A 117 -14.44 -18.03 25.49
C ILE A 117 -14.72 -19.40 26.10
N ARG A 118 -14.09 -20.47 25.58
CA ARG A 118 -14.26 -21.83 26.13
C ARG A 118 -13.86 -21.91 27.61
N LYS A 119 -12.80 -21.21 28.02
CA LYS A 119 -12.37 -21.16 29.43
C LYS A 119 -13.39 -20.46 30.31
N VAL A 120 -13.98 -19.35 29.83
CA VAL A 120 -15.04 -18.62 30.55
C VAL A 120 -16.30 -19.47 30.65
N CYS A 121 -16.77 -20.07 29.55
CA CYS A 121 -17.93 -20.96 29.56
C CYS A 121 -17.74 -22.12 30.57
N LYS A 122 -16.57 -22.76 30.60
CA LYS A 122 -16.28 -23.82 31.58
C LYS A 122 -16.35 -23.33 33.03
N LYS A 123 -15.95 -22.08 33.31
CA LYS A 123 -16.07 -21.51 34.66
C LYS A 123 -17.53 -21.22 35.00
N LEU A 124 -18.27 -20.65 34.03
CA LEU A 124 -19.69 -20.34 34.18
C LEU A 124 -20.51 -21.60 34.48
N THR A 125 -20.36 -22.67 33.70
CA THR A 125 -21.07 -23.94 33.95
C THR A 125 -20.74 -24.50 35.33
N ARG A 126 -19.47 -24.48 35.76
CA ARG A 126 -19.09 -24.92 37.11
C ARG A 126 -19.72 -24.09 38.23
N THR A 127 -19.92 -22.79 38.01
CA THR A 127 -20.59 -21.93 38.99
C THR A 127 -22.09 -22.14 38.97
N GLU A 128 -22.69 -22.38 37.81
CA GLU A 128 -24.10 -22.74 37.65
C GLU A 128 -24.39 -24.07 38.35
N ASP A 129 -23.58 -25.11 38.13
CA ASP A 129 -23.71 -26.42 38.79
C ASP A 129 -23.66 -26.28 40.32
N LYS A 130 -22.71 -25.50 40.83
CA LYS A 130 -22.59 -25.23 42.28
C LYS A 130 -23.78 -24.44 42.81
N LEU A 131 -24.27 -23.47 42.05
CA LEU A 131 -25.44 -22.68 42.44
C LEU A 131 -26.67 -23.59 42.51
N GLN A 132 -26.85 -24.46 41.52
CA GLN A 132 -27.92 -25.44 41.49
C GLN A 132 -27.85 -26.38 42.71
N GLU A 133 -26.67 -26.94 43.03
CA GLU A 133 -26.47 -27.77 44.22
C GLU A 133 -26.88 -27.04 45.51
N LYS A 134 -26.52 -25.75 45.63
CA LYS A 134 -26.91 -24.93 46.79
C LYS A 134 -28.41 -24.68 46.84
N THR A 135 -29.03 -24.40 45.70
CA THR A 135 -30.49 -24.21 45.59
C THR A 135 -31.24 -25.48 45.98
N GLU A 136 -30.84 -26.64 45.50
CA GLU A 136 -31.43 -27.94 45.86
C GLU A 136 -31.27 -28.24 47.36
N ARG A 137 -30.10 -27.93 47.93
CA ARG A 137 -29.90 -28.07 49.39
C ARG A 137 -30.79 -27.13 50.19
N LEU A 138 -30.93 -25.88 49.75
CA LEU A 138 -31.78 -24.89 50.40
C LEU A 138 -33.26 -25.31 50.35
N ASP A 139 -33.72 -25.82 49.21
CA ASP A 139 -35.08 -26.32 49.03
C ASP A 139 -35.37 -27.47 49.99
N ASN A 140 -34.49 -28.48 50.05
CA ASN A 140 -34.60 -29.57 51.01
C ASN A 140 -34.64 -29.07 52.46
N MET A 141 -33.74 -28.14 52.84
CA MET A 141 -33.75 -27.56 54.18
C MET A 141 -35.04 -26.79 54.50
N THR A 142 -35.62 -26.15 53.50
CA THR A 142 -36.90 -25.43 53.63
C THR A 142 -38.05 -26.41 53.83
N GLN A 143 -38.11 -27.49 53.05
CA GLN A 143 -39.11 -28.54 53.24
C GLN A 143 -39.00 -29.21 54.62
N TRP A 144 -37.78 -29.52 55.08
CA TRP A 144 -37.56 -30.06 56.43
C TRP A 144 -37.98 -29.08 57.52
N LYS A 145 -37.67 -27.79 57.34
CA LYS A 145 -38.10 -26.74 58.26
C LYS A 145 -39.63 -26.69 58.34
N ASP A 146 -40.31 -26.65 57.20
CA ASP A 146 -41.77 -26.54 57.14
C ASP A 146 -42.45 -27.79 57.72
N PHE A 147 -41.90 -28.99 57.47
CA PHE A 147 -42.36 -30.24 58.08
C PHE A 147 -42.27 -30.20 59.61
N LEU A 148 -41.09 -29.83 60.15
CA LEU A 148 -40.87 -29.73 61.59
C LEU A 148 -41.72 -28.63 62.24
N GLU A 149 -41.97 -27.52 61.52
CA GLU A 149 -42.86 -26.47 61.98
C GLU A 149 -44.33 -26.94 62.03
N GLY A 150 -44.75 -27.77 61.07
CA GLY A 150 -46.05 -28.45 61.09
C GLY A 150 -46.22 -29.39 62.28
N GLU A 151 -45.29 -30.33 62.48
CA GLU A 151 -45.33 -31.26 63.63
C GLU A 151 -45.32 -30.52 64.98
N LEU A 152 -44.53 -29.43 65.08
CA LEU A 152 -44.49 -28.61 66.28
C LEU A 152 -45.84 -27.92 66.55
N LEU A 153 -46.53 -27.48 65.50
CA LEU A 153 -47.86 -26.86 65.63
C LEU A 153 -48.91 -27.90 66.05
N GLU A 154 -48.91 -29.09 65.44
CA GLU A 154 -49.83 -30.17 65.79
C GLU A 154 -49.65 -30.64 67.25
N THR A 155 -48.40 -30.83 67.68
CA THR A 155 -48.08 -31.17 69.08
C THR A 155 -48.53 -30.07 70.02
N ARG A 156 -48.29 -28.79 69.68
CA ARG A 156 -48.78 -27.64 70.46
C ARG A 156 -50.30 -27.68 70.62
N GLU A 157 -51.04 -27.90 69.55
CA GLU A 157 -52.51 -28.00 69.61
C GLU A 157 -52.97 -29.18 70.47
N ALA A 158 -52.31 -30.33 70.37
CA ALA A 158 -52.62 -31.50 71.19
C ALA A 158 -52.38 -31.24 72.69
N PHE A 159 -51.25 -30.64 73.05
CA PHE A 159 -50.96 -30.23 74.42
C PHE A 159 -51.99 -29.21 74.94
N GLN A 160 -52.34 -28.21 74.13
CA GLN A 160 -53.33 -27.22 74.52
C GLN A 160 -54.70 -27.86 74.77
N LYS A 161 -55.12 -28.80 73.91
CA LYS A 161 -56.36 -29.58 74.11
C LYS A 161 -56.32 -30.37 75.43
N TYR A 162 -55.22 -31.05 75.72
CA TYR A 162 -55.04 -31.82 76.96
C TYR A 162 -55.08 -30.94 78.22
N ILE A 163 -54.43 -29.77 78.17
CA ILE A 163 -54.45 -28.80 79.28
C ILE A 163 -55.88 -28.30 79.50
N ASN A 164 -56.56 -27.88 78.42
CA ASN A 164 -57.93 -27.39 78.49
C ASN A 164 -58.89 -28.45 79.07
N SER A 165 -58.70 -29.73 78.74
CA SER A 165 -59.55 -30.82 79.28
C SER A 165 -59.24 -31.16 80.74
N THR A 166 -57.97 -31.18 81.13
CA THR A 166 -57.53 -31.61 82.47
C THR A 166 -57.67 -30.50 83.50
N PHE A 167 -57.54 -29.24 83.08
CA PHE A 167 -57.53 -28.07 83.94
C PHE A 167 -58.50 -26.99 83.42
N PRO A 168 -59.81 -27.22 83.45
CA PRO A 168 -60.81 -26.31 82.88
C PRO A 168 -60.90 -24.95 83.60
N MET A 169 -60.29 -24.82 84.78
CA MET A 169 -60.21 -23.59 85.57
C MET A 169 -59.04 -22.69 85.13
N LEU A 170 -58.09 -23.18 84.31
CA LEU A 170 -57.03 -22.35 83.75
C LEU A 170 -57.61 -21.47 82.63
N ALA A 171 -57.31 -20.17 82.69
CA ALA A 171 -57.71 -19.26 81.64
C ALA A 171 -56.92 -19.55 80.33
N PRO A 172 -57.54 -19.39 79.15
CA PRO A 172 -56.86 -19.55 77.87
C PRO A 172 -55.56 -18.72 77.81
N GLY A 173 -54.45 -19.34 77.43
CA GLY A 173 -53.13 -18.69 77.33
C GLY A 173 -52.28 -18.69 78.60
N GLN A 174 -52.81 -19.06 79.78
CA GLN A 174 -51.99 -19.16 81.00
C GLN A 174 -50.89 -20.21 80.93
N ALA A 175 -51.03 -21.22 80.07
CA ALA A 175 -50.05 -22.29 79.88
C ALA A 175 -49.11 -22.06 78.67
N ASP A 176 -49.18 -20.89 78.01
CA ASP A 176 -48.38 -20.61 76.80
C ASP A 176 -46.87 -20.59 77.04
N PHE A 177 -46.43 -20.50 78.30
CA PHE A 177 -45.02 -20.60 78.68
C PHE A 177 -44.44 -22.02 78.54
N ILE A 178 -45.28 -23.06 78.55
CA ILE A 178 -44.84 -24.47 78.45
C ILE A 178 -44.31 -24.75 77.04
N LEU A 179 -44.89 -24.10 76.03
CA LEU A 179 -44.44 -24.13 74.65
C LEU A 179 -44.42 -22.69 74.11
N PRO A 180 -43.38 -21.89 74.34
CA PRO A 180 -43.30 -20.52 73.84
C PRO A 180 -43.37 -20.46 72.31
N LEU A 181 -44.01 -19.43 71.75
CA LEU A 181 -43.96 -19.18 70.32
C LEU A 181 -42.52 -18.84 69.89
N ARG A 182 -42.12 -19.28 68.68
CA ARG A 182 -40.84 -18.84 68.13
C ARG A 182 -40.83 -17.32 67.97
N LYS A 183 -39.69 -16.70 68.29
CA LYS A 183 -39.44 -15.29 67.94
C LYS A 183 -39.53 -15.16 66.42
N LYS A 184 -40.34 -14.23 65.92
CA LYS A 184 -40.35 -13.89 64.49
C LYS A 184 -38.92 -13.51 64.08
N LEU A 185 -38.53 -13.88 62.86
CA LEU A 185 -37.23 -13.48 62.32
C LEU A 185 -37.13 -11.94 62.42
N PRO A 186 -36.01 -11.37 62.92
CA PRO A 186 -35.77 -9.93 62.78
C PRO A 186 -35.89 -9.57 61.30
N ILE A 187 -36.68 -8.54 60.99
CA ILE A 187 -36.98 -8.10 59.62
C ILE A 187 -35.74 -7.48 58.95
N ASP A 188 -34.64 -7.29 59.68
CA ASP A 188 -33.38 -6.71 59.19
C ASP A 188 -32.50 -7.74 58.45
N ILE A 189 -33.06 -8.42 57.45
CA ILE A 189 -32.22 -8.88 56.33
C ILE A 189 -32.29 -7.76 55.30
N GLU A 190 -31.51 -6.72 55.56
CA GLU A 190 -31.22 -5.65 54.61
C GLU A 190 -30.85 -6.30 53.26
N GLU A 191 -31.65 -5.99 52.25
CA GLU A 191 -31.20 -5.67 50.90
C GLU A 191 -29.76 -6.11 50.60
N TYR A 192 -29.57 -7.37 50.20
CA TYR A 192 -28.42 -7.72 49.37
C TYR A 192 -28.69 -7.14 47.98
N THR A 193 -28.55 -5.81 47.89
CA THR A 193 -28.61 -5.04 46.66
C THR A 193 -27.63 -5.64 45.65
N GLU A 194 -28.22 -6.02 44.52
CA GLU A 194 -27.65 -6.01 43.19
C GLU A 194 -26.63 -4.87 43.03
N GLY A 195 -25.34 -5.13 43.25
CA GLY A 195 -24.36 -4.04 43.28
C GLY A 195 -22.89 -4.43 43.12
N ASN A 196 -22.58 -5.67 42.74
CA ASN A 196 -21.18 -6.08 42.51
C ASN A 196 -20.99 -6.79 41.17
N ILE A 197 -21.39 -6.09 40.09
CA ILE A 197 -20.89 -6.38 38.74
C ILE A 197 -19.81 -5.34 38.44
N LYS A 198 -18.53 -5.70 38.64
CA LYS A 198 -17.42 -4.97 38.03
C LYS A 198 -17.26 -5.46 36.58
N PRO A 199 -17.29 -4.57 35.58
CA PRO A 199 -16.99 -4.95 34.21
C PRO A 199 -15.49 -5.21 34.07
N PHE A 200 -15.14 -6.36 33.49
CA PHE A 200 -13.85 -6.61 32.84
C PHE A 200 -14.12 -6.97 31.38
#